data_AF-A0A1H7Y0N2-F1
#
_entry.id   AF-A0A1H7Y0N2-F1
#
_cell.length_a   1.000
_cell.length_b   1.000
_cell.length_c   1.000
_cell.angle_alpha   90.00
_cell.angle_beta   90.00
_cell.angle_gamma   90.00
#
_symmetry.space_group_name_H-M   'P 1'
#
loop_
_entity.id
_entity.type
_entity.pdbx_description
1 polymer ?
#
loop_
_entity_poly.entity_id
_entity_poly.type
_entity_poly.pdbx_seq_one_letter_code
_entity_poly.pdbx_strand_id
1 'polypeptide(L)'
;MTEDQVHRGCPVRHSRFFAVHGIVCPMLKQILLTSSHARLRYWTAIVLYLMILVIGSIPGARQDIGELATGLILHSIAYAGLAFLIFTGSRGGLRLRAAKAVLTIALMGALDELVQSRFPYRHGAVSDWLVDCNAAVLASAFMWVLWSRYRILPAD
;
A
#
# COMPACT_ATOMS: atom_id res chain seq x y z
N MET A 1 60.50 -0.23 -44.90
CA MET A 1 60.77 -1.64 -45.28
C MET A 1 61.20 -2.28 -43.97
N THR A 2 60.37 -3.03 -43.23
CA THR A 2 59.46 -4.16 -43.54
C THR A 2 58.39 -4.24 -42.42
N GLU A 3 57.13 -4.60 -42.70
CA GLU A 3 56.42 -5.87 -42.34
C GLU A 3 56.41 -6.15 -40.81
N ASP A 4 55.34 -6.54 -40.11
CA ASP A 4 54.18 -7.41 -40.38
C ASP A 4 53.19 -7.24 -39.18
N GLN A 5 51.89 -7.02 -39.40
CA GLN A 5 50.79 -8.00 -39.27
C GLN A 5 50.44 -8.53 -37.84
N VAL A 6 49.16 -8.89 -37.73
CA VAL A 6 48.55 -9.91 -36.85
C VAL A 6 47.82 -9.45 -35.54
N HIS A 7 46.48 -9.35 -35.64
CA HIS A 7 45.44 -10.11 -34.87
C HIS A 7 44.16 -9.27 -34.69
N ARG A 8 43.16 -9.46 -35.56
CA ARG A 8 41.95 -10.30 -35.35
C ARG A 8 41.13 -9.99 -34.09
N GLY A 9 40.04 -9.26 -34.31
CA GLY A 9 38.66 -9.55 -33.87
C GLY A 9 38.39 -10.01 -32.44
N CYS A 10 37.66 -9.18 -31.70
CA CYS A 10 36.68 -9.66 -30.73
C CYS A 10 35.36 -8.88 -30.94
N PRO A 11 34.22 -9.56 -31.19
CA PRO A 11 32.94 -8.89 -31.32
C PRO A 11 32.52 -8.34 -29.95
N VAL A 12 32.22 -7.04 -29.90
CA VAL A 12 31.59 -6.41 -28.74
C VAL A 12 30.24 -7.08 -28.52
N ARG A 13 30.19 -7.97 -27.52
CA ARG A 13 29.01 -8.68 -27.07
C ARG A 13 28.03 -7.65 -26.48
N HIS A 14 27.06 -7.21 -27.28
CA HIS A 14 25.92 -6.44 -26.80
C HIS A 14 25.17 -7.24 -25.73
N SER A 15 25.41 -6.88 -24.47
CA SER A 15 24.75 -7.47 -23.31
C SER A 15 23.31 -6.96 -23.24
N ARG A 16 22.41 -7.62 -23.97
CA ARG A 16 20.96 -7.35 -23.96
C ARG A 16 20.23 -7.76 -22.66
N PHE A 17 20.96 -8.09 -21.59
CA PHE A 17 20.37 -8.69 -20.39
C PHE A 17 20.19 -7.74 -19.19
N PHE A 18 20.74 -6.52 -19.24
CA PHE A 18 20.68 -5.57 -18.10
C PHE A 18 19.46 -4.63 -18.11
N ALA A 19 18.67 -4.61 -19.18
CA ALA A 19 17.60 -3.60 -19.34
C ALA A 19 16.33 -3.90 -18.52
N VAL A 20 16.04 -5.16 -18.18
CA VAL A 20 14.76 -5.53 -17.55
C VAL A 20 14.73 -5.19 -16.05
N HIS A 21 15.85 -5.35 -15.33
CA HIS A 21 15.95 -4.97 -13.91
C HIS A 21 16.02 -3.45 -13.70
N GLY A 22 16.48 -2.70 -14.71
CA GLY A 22 16.62 -1.24 -14.65
C GLY A 22 15.32 -0.46 -14.86
N ILE A 23 14.27 -1.06 -15.42
CA ILE A 23 13.01 -0.37 -15.78
C ILE A 23 11.88 -0.65 -14.78
N VAL A 24 11.79 -1.88 -14.25
CA VAL A 24 10.70 -2.25 -13.33
C VAL A 24 10.82 -1.54 -11.97
N CYS A 25 12.05 -1.43 -11.46
CA CYS A 25 12.34 -0.80 -10.17
C CYS A 25 12.01 0.72 -10.11
N PRO A 26 12.31 1.54 -11.15
CA PRO A 26 11.88 2.94 -11.15
C PRO A 26 10.38 3.11 -11.35
N MET A 27 9.68 2.26 -12.13
CA MET A 27 8.24 2.39 -12.32
C MET A 27 7.44 2.08 -11.04
N LEU A 28 7.83 1.04 -10.28
CA LEU A 28 7.25 0.76 -8.96
C LEU A 28 7.49 1.90 -7.97
N LYS A 29 8.70 2.49 -7.95
CA LYS A 29 8.96 3.70 -7.16
C LYS A 29 8.11 4.88 -7.63
N GLN A 30 7.90 5.04 -8.95
CA GLN A 30 7.09 6.12 -9.50
C GLN A 30 5.60 6.02 -9.16
N ILE A 31 5.05 4.81 -9.12
CA ILE A 31 3.63 4.61 -8.79
C ILE A 31 3.42 4.65 -7.27
N LEU A 32 4.31 4.00 -6.50
CA LEU A 32 4.13 3.84 -5.05
C LEU A 32 4.65 5.01 -4.23
N LEU A 33 5.64 5.77 -4.71
CA LEU A 33 6.39 6.73 -3.89
C LEU A 33 6.50 8.15 -4.48
N THR A 34 6.23 8.36 -5.77
CA THR A 34 6.32 9.70 -6.38
C THR A 34 5.08 10.56 -6.11
N SER A 35 5.33 11.85 -5.88
CA SER A 35 4.33 12.89 -5.59
C SER A 35 3.25 13.02 -6.68
N SER A 36 3.61 12.85 -7.95
CA SER A 36 2.70 12.96 -9.11
C SER A 36 1.44 12.09 -8.97
N HIS A 37 1.56 10.90 -8.36
CA HIS A 37 0.46 9.96 -8.18
C HIS A 37 -0.11 9.93 -6.74
N ALA A 38 0.18 10.94 -5.92
CA ALA A 38 -0.34 11.01 -4.54
C ALA A 38 -1.87 11.04 -4.51
N ARG A 39 -2.49 11.86 -5.36
CA ARG A 39 -3.95 11.94 -5.47
C ARG A 39 -4.56 10.61 -5.94
N LEU A 40 -3.91 9.93 -6.88
CA LEU A 40 -4.36 8.62 -7.36
C LEU A 40 -4.36 7.60 -6.21
N ARG A 41 -3.26 7.47 -5.46
CA ARG A 41 -3.17 6.56 -4.31
C ARG A 41 -4.24 6.83 -3.26
N TYR A 42 -4.52 8.11 -2.97
CA TYR A 42 -5.58 8.46 -2.03
C TYR A 42 -6.95 7.99 -2.52
N TRP A 43 -7.29 8.25 -3.78
CA TRP A 43 -8.56 7.77 -4.36
C TRP A 43 -8.62 6.26 -4.47
N THR A 44 -7.51 5.60 -4.81
CA THR A 44 -7.40 4.14 -4.77
C THR A 44 -7.73 3.61 -3.38
N ALA A 45 -7.28 4.25 -2.30
CA ALA A 45 -7.65 3.86 -0.94
C ALA A 45 -9.17 3.95 -0.71
N ILE A 46 -9.80 5.05 -1.16
CA ILE A 46 -11.26 5.22 -1.04
C ILE A 46 -12.00 4.13 -1.82
N VAL A 47 -11.60 3.86 -3.06
CA VAL A 47 -12.23 2.85 -3.91
C VAL A 47 -12.07 1.45 -3.31
N LEU A 48 -10.86 1.09 -2.83
CA LEU A 48 -10.61 -0.20 -2.20
C LEU A 48 -11.42 -0.37 -0.91
N TYR A 49 -11.52 0.68 -0.09
CA TYR A 49 -12.37 0.66 1.09
C TYR A 49 -13.84 0.41 0.74
N LEU A 50 -14.38 1.14 -0.25
CA LEU A 50 -15.76 0.92 -0.69
C LEU A 50 -15.97 -0.50 -1.23
N MET A 51 -14.99 -1.06 -1.94
CA MET A 51 -15.03 -2.44 -2.42
C MET A 51 -15.03 -3.44 -1.25
N ILE A 52 -14.20 -3.23 -0.22
CA ILE A 52 -14.20 -4.05 1.00
C ILE A 52 -15.58 -4.01 1.67
N LEU A 53 -16.17 -2.83 1.81
CA LEU A 53 -17.47 -2.64 2.43
C LEU A 53 -18.58 -3.36 1.63
N VAL A 54 -18.58 -3.22 0.30
CA VAL A 54 -19.56 -3.90 -0.58
C VAL A 54 -19.40 -5.41 -0.52
N ILE A 55 -18.19 -5.94 -0.72
CA ILE A 55 -17.95 -7.39 -0.69
C ILE A 55 -18.22 -7.96 0.70
N GLY A 56 -17.81 -7.26 1.76
CA GLY A 56 -18.03 -7.66 3.15
C GLY A 56 -19.50 -7.63 3.59
N SER A 57 -20.37 -6.98 2.81
CA SER A 57 -21.82 -6.95 2.97
C SER A 57 -22.55 -8.07 2.21
N ILE A 58 -21.82 -8.94 1.49
CA ILE A 58 -22.41 -10.11 0.84
C ILE A 58 -22.55 -11.24 1.89
N PRO A 59 -23.75 -11.81 2.06
CA PRO A 59 -23.94 -12.96 2.96
C PRO A 59 -23.02 -14.12 2.56
N GLY A 60 -22.38 -14.77 3.54
CA GLY A 60 -21.48 -15.90 3.30
C GLY A 60 -20.04 -15.52 2.89
N ALA A 61 -19.81 -14.38 2.23
CA ALA A 61 -18.47 -14.00 1.74
C ALA A 61 -17.40 -13.91 2.85
N ARG A 62 -17.81 -13.50 4.06
CA ARG A 62 -16.92 -13.46 5.23
C ARG A 62 -16.57 -14.85 5.75
N GLN A 63 -17.50 -15.80 5.67
CA GLN A 63 -17.29 -17.18 6.11
C GLN A 63 -16.34 -17.89 5.14
N ASP A 64 -16.55 -17.72 3.83
CA ASP A 64 -15.70 -18.29 2.78
C ASP A 64 -14.24 -17.86 2.92
N ILE A 65 -13.99 -16.55 3.09
CA ILE A 65 -12.62 -16.03 3.31
C ILE A 65 -12.09 -16.42 4.70
N GLY A 66 -12.98 -16.62 5.66
CA GLY A 66 -12.66 -17.06 7.02
C GLY A 66 -11.97 -18.43 7.08
N GLU A 67 -12.20 -19.29 6.08
CA GLU A 67 -11.50 -20.57 5.94
C GLU A 67 -10.02 -20.39 5.56
N LEU A 68 -9.69 -19.28 4.89
CA LEU A 68 -8.33 -18.99 4.41
C LEU A 68 -7.54 -18.10 5.38
N ALA A 69 -8.22 -17.15 6.05
CA ALA A 69 -7.59 -16.20 6.96
C ALA A 69 -8.53 -15.78 8.09
N THR A 70 -7.97 -15.67 9.30
CA THR A 70 -8.72 -15.16 10.45
C THR A 70 -9.13 -13.70 10.25
N GLY A 71 -10.15 -13.26 10.98
CA GLY A 71 -10.56 -11.85 10.95
C GLY A 71 -9.46 -10.88 11.30
N LEU A 72 -8.71 -11.20 12.35
CA LEU A 72 -7.58 -10.39 12.76
C LEU A 72 -6.58 -10.18 11.61
N ILE A 73 -6.25 -11.22 10.85
CA ILE A 73 -5.31 -11.12 9.72
C ILE A 73 -5.93 -10.29 8.59
N LEU A 74 -7.18 -10.56 8.23
CA LEU A 74 -7.86 -9.87 7.13
C LEU A 74 -7.97 -8.36 7.40
N HIS A 75 -8.45 -7.99 8.58
CA HIS A 75 -8.56 -6.62 9.05
C HIS A 75 -7.18 -5.95 9.09
N SER A 76 -6.19 -6.61 9.70
CA SER A 76 -4.83 -6.06 9.79
C SER A 76 -4.23 -5.75 8.43
N ILE A 77 -4.30 -6.67 7.46
CA ILE A 77 -3.71 -6.48 6.14
C ILE A 77 -4.47 -5.43 5.35
N ALA A 78 -5.81 -5.49 5.33
CA ALA A 78 -6.64 -4.55 4.60
C ALA A 78 -6.41 -3.12 5.08
N TYR A 79 -6.52 -2.88 6.38
CA TYR A 79 -6.41 -1.55 6.95
C TYR A 79 -4.97 -1.03 7.03
N ALA A 80 -3.96 -1.90 7.17
CA ALA A 80 -2.57 -1.48 6.98
C ALA A 80 -2.29 -1.04 5.53
N GLY A 81 -2.83 -1.75 4.54
CA GLY A 81 -2.73 -1.38 3.13
C GLY A 81 -3.40 -0.05 2.81
N LEU A 82 -4.61 0.17 3.33
CA LEU A 82 -5.31 1.45 3.21
C LEU A 82 -4.55 2.58 3.92
N ALA A 83 -4.03 2.34 5.13
CA ALA A 83 -3.22 3.30 5.87
C ALA A 83 -1.96 3.70 5.08
N PHE A 84 -1.30 2.74 4.45
CA PHE A 84 -0.16 2.99 3.55
C PHE A 84 -0.55 3.91 2.39
N LEU A 85 -1.65 3.62 1.70
CA LEU A 85 -2.10 4.44 0.57
C LEU A 85 -2.49 5.86 1.01
N ILE A 86 -3.16 6.01 2.14
CA ILE A 86 -3.55 7.31 2.68
C ILE A 86 -2.32 8.09 3.16
N PHE A 87 -1.39 7.45 3.87
CA PHE A 87 -0.15 8.09 4.34
C PHE A 87 0.68 8.58 3.15
N THR A 88 0.84 7.73 2.14
CA THR A 88 1.70 8.01 0.99
C THR A 88 1.03 8.94 -0.03
N GLY A 89 -0.31 8.95 -0.11
CA GLY A 89 -1.12 9.85 -0.93
C GLY A 89 -1.48 11.18 -0.27
N SER A 90 -1.26 11.34 1.04
CA SER A 90 -1.51 12.60 1.75
C SER A 90 -0.37 13.60 1.57
N ARG A 91 -0.75 14.87 1.38
CA ARG A 91 0.17 16.03 1.40
C ARG A 91 0.48 16.52 2.81
N GLY A 92 1.56 17.28 2.93
CA GLY A 92 2.01 17.91 4.17
C GLY A 92 3.15 17.17 4.87
N GLY A 93 3.52 17.63 6.08
CA GLY A 93 4.58 17.03 6.88
C GLY A 93 4.25 15.61 7.35
N LEU A 94 5.26 14.83 7.72
CA LEU A 94 5.12 13.43 8.16
C LEU A 94 4.12 13.26 9.32
N ARG A 95 4.14 14.22 10.27
CA ARG A 95 3.16 14.38 11.36
C ARG A 95 1.73 14.35 10.87
N LEU A 96 1.41 15.24 9.95
CA LEU A 96 0.08 15.38 9.41
C LEU A 96 -0.33 14.15 8.60
N ARG A 97 0.60 13.56 7.84
CA ARG A 97 0.35 12.37 7.02
C ARG A 97 0.01 11.14 7.87
N ALA A 98 0.76 10.90 8.95
CA ALA A 98 0.43 9.83 9.91
C ALA A 98 -0.89 10.09 10.62
N ALA A 99 -1.12 11.31 11.12
CA ALA A 99 -2.36 11.65 11.79
C ALA A 99 -3.56 11.43 10.86
N LYS A 100 -3.49 11.90 9.60
CA LYS A 100 -4.52 11.66 8.59
C LYS A 100 -4.75 10.17 8.34
N ALA A 101 -3.69 9.39 8.14
CA ALA A 101 -3.83 7.96 7.91
C ALA A 101 -4.54 7.26 9.08
N VAL A 102 -4.09 7.48 10.32
CA VAL A 102 -4.71 6.87 11.51
C VAL A 102 -6.16 7.31 11.69
N LEU A 103 -6.44 8.61 11.60
CA LEU A 103 -7.80 9.13 11.81
C LEU A 103 -8.77 8.68 10.72
N THR A 104 -8.34 8.68 9.45
CA THR A 104 -9.17 8.19 8.35
C THR A 104 -9.48 6.70 8.51
N ILE A 105 -8.49 5.89 8.91
CA ILE A 105 -8.71 4.45 9.11
C ILE A 105 -9.60 4.19 10.33
N ALA A 106 -9.40 4.91 11.44
CA ALA A 106 -10.27 4.79 12.60
C ALA A 106 -11.73 5.11 12.25
N LEU A 107 -11.96 6.12 11.40
CA LEU A 107 -13.30 6.43 10.87
C LEU A 107 -13.83 5.34 9.95
N MET A 108 -13.00 4.84 9.01
CA MET A 108 -13.39 3.77 8.09
C MET A 108 -13.77 2.48 8.82
N GLY A 109 -12.94 2.02 9.76
CA GLY A 109 -13.24 0.83 10.56
C GLY A 109 -14.50 1.01 11.41
N ALA A 110 -14.71 2.19 12.01
CA ALA A 110 -15.93 2.47 12.76
C ALA A 110 -17.19 2.42 11.88
N LEU A 111 -17.09 2.93 10.64
CA LEU A 111 -18.17 2.84 9.66
C LEU A 111 -18.43 1.39 9.21
N ASP A 112 -17.38 0.59 9.03
CA ASP A 112 -17.49 -0.83 8.70
C ASP A 112 -18.26 -1.59 9.79
N GLU A 113 -17.86 -1.42 11.06
CA GLU A 113 -18.56 -2.06 12.18
C GLU A 113 -20.00 -1.56 12.33
N LEU A 114 -20.25 -0.27 12.09
CA LEU A 114 -21.59 0.29 12.09
C LEU A 114 -22.47 -0.32 11.01
N VAL A 115 -21.97 -0.44 9.78
CA VAL A 115 -22.70 -1.08 8.66
C VAL A 115 -22.93 -2.55 8.95
N GLN A 116 -21.88 -3.26 9.39
CA GLN A 116 -21.97 -4.70 9.71
C GLN A 116 -22.94 -4.97 10.84
N SER A 117 -23.04 -4.11 11.85
CA SER A 117 -24.01 -4.24 12.95
C SER A 117 -25.48 -4.21 12.50
N ARG A 118 -25.76 -3.77 11.26
CA ARG A 118 -27.11 -3.77 10.68
C ARG A 118 -27.46 -5.06 9.96
N PHE A 119 -26.51 -5.97 9.76
CA PHE A 119 -26.77 -7.23 9.11
C PHE A 119 -27.25 -8.29 10.12
N PRO A 120 -28.27 -9.09 9.79
CA PRO A 120 -28.76 -10.13 10.70
C PRO A 120 -27.82 -11.36 10.79
N TYR A 121 -26.93 -11.53 9.82
CA TYR A 121 -26.00 -12.65 9.71
C TYR A 121 -24.56 -12.29 10.13
N ARG A 122 -24.33 -11.05 10.56
CA ARG A 122 -23.02 -10.56 11.00
C ARG A 122 -23.23 -9.49 12.06
N HIS A 123 -22.45 -9.53 13.14
CA HIS A 123 -22.45 -8.47 14.12
C HIS A 123 -21.11 -7.75 14.06
N GLY A 124 -21.18 -6.42 14.09
CA GLY A 124 -19.97 -5.62 14.27
C GLY A 124 -19.37 -5.85 15.65
N ALA A 125 -18.05 -5.92 15.72
CA ALA A 125 -17.27 -6.15 16.92
C ALA A 125 -16.30 -4.98 17.14
N VAL A 126 -16.36 -4.38 18.34
CA VAL A 126 -15.41 -3.33 18.75
C VAL A 126 -13.96 -3.84 18.70
N SER A 127 -13.74 -5.15 18.91
CA SER A 127 -12.43 -5.77 18.78
C SER A 127 -11.87 -5.67 17.36
N ASP A 128 -12.71 -5.81 16.34
CA ASP A 128 -12.28 -5.74 14.94
C ASP A 128 -11.91 -4.30 14.57
N TRP A 129 -12.69 -3.33 15.03
CA TRP A 129 -12.33 -1.91 14.93
C TRP A 129 -10.99 -1.57 15.63
N LEU A 130 -10.73 -2.14 16.79
CA LEU A 130 -9.44 -1.97 17.49
C LEU A 130 -8.28 -2.59 16.70
N VAL A 131 -8.49 -3.70 15.99
CA VAL A 131 -7.49 -4.28 15.10
C VAL A 131 -7.19 -3.32 13.96
N ASP A 132 -8.21 -2.71 13.34
CA ASP A 132 -8.04 -1.73 12.27
C ASP A 132 -7.22 -0.51 12.73
N CYS A 133 -7.51 -0.02 13.94
CA CYS A 133 -6.80 1.10 14.55
C CYS A 133 -5.33 0.76 14.83
N ASN A 134 -5.06 -0.43 15.38
CA ASN A 134 -3.69 -0.89 15.63
C ASN A 134 -2.91 -1.07 14.31
N ALA A 135 -3.54 -1.66 13.29
CA ALA A 135 -2.94 -1.80 11.97
C ALA A 135 -2.55 -0.44 11.37
N ALA A 136 -3.42 0.56 11.49
CA ALA A 136 -3.15 1.91 11.02
C ALA A 136 -1.99 2.59 11.76
N VAL A 137 -1.94 2.45 13.09
CA VAL A 137 -0.86 3.01 13.92
C VAL A 137 0.46 2.36 13.55
N LEU A 138 0.53 1.03 13.50
CA LEU A 138 1.75 0.29 13.18
C LEU A 138 2.25 0.60 11.77
N ALA A 139 1.36 0.59 10.78
CA ALA A 139 1.71 0.93 9.40
C ALA A 139 2.20 2.39 9.29
N SER A 140 1.50 3.33 9.92
CA SER A 140 1.87 4.75 9.89
C SER A 140 3.19 5.02 10.62
N ALA A 141 3.43 4.37 11.76
CA ALA A 141 4.68 4.47 12.50
C ALA A 141 5.85 3.90 11.70
N PHE A 142 5.66 2.73 11.08
CA PHE A 142 6.65 2.13 10.20
C PHE A 142 6.99 3.05 9.01
N MET A 143 5.98 3.59 8.34
CA MET A 143 6.16 4.55 7.24
C MET A 143 6.84 5.84 7.70
N TRP A 144 6.50 6.36 8.87
CA TRP A 144 7.15 7.53 9.44
C TRP A 144 8.64 7.31 9.65
N VAL A 145 9.00 6.20 10.30
CA VAL A 145 10.40 5.84 10.55
C VAL A 145 11.14 5.73 9.22
N LEU A 146 10.53 5.09 8.23
CA LEU A 146 11.11 4.98 6.89
C LEU A 146 11.33 6.35 6.23
N TRP A 147 10.30 7.21 6.16
CA TRP A 147 10.40 8.52 5.51
C TRP A 147 11.34 9.48 6.23
N SER A 148 11.38 9.44 7.56
CA SER A 148 12.30 10.27 8.36
C SER A 148 13.76 9.87 8.16
N ARG A 149 14.05 8.56 8.00
CA ARG A 149 15.39 8.05 7.72
C ARG A 149 15.87 8.39 6.31
N TYR A 150 15.00 8.33 5.30
CA TYR A 150 15.37 8.52 3.89
C TYR A 150 15.18 9.94 3.34
N ARG A 151 14.78 10.92 4.16
CA ARG A 151 14.55 12.34 3.78
C ARG A 151 13.79 12.52 2.46
N ILE A 152 12.75 11.70 2.25
CA ILE A 152 11.93 11.79 1.05
C ILE A 152 11.13 13.11 1.14
N LEU A 153 11.39 14.03 0.21
CA LEU A 153 10.74 15.34 0.16
C LEU A 153 9.20 15.18 0.12
N PRO A 154 8.45 16.03 0.85
CA PRO A 154 6.99 16.02 0.78
C PRO A 154 6.49 16.21 -0.65
N ALA A 155 5.33 15.63 -0.98
CA ALA A 155 4.63 15.97 -2.20
C ALA A 155 3.99 17.36 -2.04
N ASP A 156 4.36 18.27 -2.93
CA ASP A 156 3.82 19.63 -3.02
C ASP A 156 2.29 19.64 -3.27
#